data_AF-A0A953LCE5-F1
#
_entry.id   AF-A0A953LCE5-F1
#
_cell.length_a   1.000
_cell.length_b   1.000
_cell.length_c   1.000
_cell.angle_alpha   90.00
_cell.angle_beta   90.00
_cell.angle_gamma   90.00
#
_symmetry.space_group_name_H-M   'P 1'
#
loop_
_entity.id
_entity.type
_entity.pdbx_description
1 polymer ?
#
loop_
_entity_poly.entity_id
_entity_poly.type
_entity_poly.pdbx_seq_one_letter_code
_entity_poly.pdbx_strand_id
1 'polypeptide(L)'
;MSLIRSAINQVGRDMGRVVSNQIFKDAHSIPIRNSSASPSTRSSPRQKRVKKSEFDKAVSFQTSFRPPTLVNKLVGAYTALKNEAKEFIQDDYLDNSETEILLNSMMKFKHKVEDVVDVLELDEDKNKNELDKVEKIIVNVNTLFREVMTTAIEGAEEMSVYYHSKAIETPEPPDFGKHMMLSTVWLEDYSLNGEFNWFNFFLLNGIIICLAIYVSPYLLALYLIPAYKGFKSHRDLQSELDENKMYYMKMCTFEKRRSETFKDLLPE
;
A
#
# COMPACT_ATOMS: atom_id res chain seq x y z
N MET A 1 -38.02 -2.30 14.05
CA MET A 1 -37.94 -3.54 14.85
C MET A 1 -37.03 -4.59 14.23
N SER A 2 -37.27 -5.17 13.04
CA SER A 2 -36.24 -5.98 12.35
C SER A 2 -35.23 -5.15 11.55
N LEU A 3 -35.60 -3.91 11.16
CA LEU A 3 -34.78 -3.04 10.30
C LEU A 3 -33.48 -2.53 10.95
N ILE A 4 -33.49 -2.10 12.22
CA ILE A 4 -32.29 -1.61 12.92
C ILE A 4 -31.29 -2.76 13.13
N ARG A 5 -31.74 -3.89 13.71
CA ARG A 5 -30.91 -5.08 13.84
C ARG A 5 -30.46 -5.63 12.49
N SER A 6 -31.30 -5.58 11.45
CA SER A 6 -30.91 -5.96 10.09
C SER A 6 -29.85 -5.03 9.51
N ALA A 7 -29.97 -3.71 9.71
CA ALA A 7 -29.01 -2.72 9.24
C ALA A 7 -27.66 -2.90 9.96
N ILE A 8 -27.68 -3.08 11.29
CA ILE A 8 -26.50 -3.39 12.09
C ILE A 8 -25.85 -4.70 11.63
N ASN A 9 -26.65 -5.75 11.40
CA ASN A 9 -26.14 -7.04 10.95
C ASN A 9 -25.60 -6.97 9.53
N GLN A 10 -26.19 -6.15 8.65
CA GLN A 10 -25.65 -5.86 7.33
C GLN A 10 -24.30 -5.19 7.45
N VAL A 11 -24.18 -4.11 8.24
CA VAL A 11 -22.90 -3.45 8.55
C VAL A 11 -21.89 -4.47 9.05
N GLY A 12 -22.26 -5.30 10.02
CA GLY A 12 -21.35 -6.30 10.61
C GLY A 12 -20.91 -7.39 9.68
N ARG A 13 -21.81 -7.85 8.79
CA ARG A 13 -21.48 -8.86 7.79
C ARG A 13 -20.54 -8.28 6.75
N ASP A 14 -20.82 -7.06 6.30
CA ASP A 14 -20.06 -6.40 5.24
C ASP A 14 -18.67 -6.07 5.79
N MET A 15 -18.57 -5.50 7.00
CA MET A 15 -17.33 -5.23 7.71
C MET A 15 -16.55 -6.47 8.16
N GLY A 16 -17.23 -7.51 8.65
CA GLY A 16 -16.59 -8.74 9.10
C GLY A 16 -15.94 -9.52 7.97
N ARG A 17 -16.52 -9.45 6.76
CA ARG A 17 -15.87 -9.95 5.53
C ARG A 17 -14.59 -9.17 5.22
N VAL A 18 -14.57 -7.85 5.45
CA VAL A 18 -13.37 -7.02 5.22
C VAL A 18 -12.22 -7.44 6.12
N VAL A 19 -12.46 -7.44 7.44
CA VAL A 19 -11.46 -7.79 8.45
C VAL A 19 -10.91 -9.19 8.18
N SER A 20 -11.79 -10.14 7.84
CA SER A 20 -11.34 -11.50 7.52
C SER A 20 -10.53 -11.62 6.23
N ASN A 21 -10.82 -10.80 5.22
CA ASN A 21 -10.15 -10.86 3.93
C ASN A 21 -8.84 -10.06 3.88
N GLN A 22 -8.69 -8.99 4.66
CA GLN A 22 -7.47 -8.20 4.72
C GLN A 22 -6.54 -8.60 5.87
N ILE A 23 -7.07 -8.86 7.07
CA ILE A 23 -6.24 -9.14 8.25
C ILE A 23 -5.86 -10.63 8.34
N PHE A 24 -6.73 -11.56 7.91
CA PHE A 24 -6.46 -13.00 8.06
C PHE A 24 -6.01 -13.74 6.78
N LYS A 25 -6.19 -13.17 5.58
CA LYS A 25 -5.65 -13.79 4.35
C LYS A 25 -4.14 -13.56 4.19
N ASP A 26 -3.60 -12.42 4.62
CA ASP A 26 -2.16 -12.13 4.53
C ASP A 26 -1.36 -12.47 5.80
N ALA A 27 -2.01 -12.69 6.95
CA ALA A 27 -1.34 -13.17 8.16
C ALA A 27 -0.77 -14.59 8.06
N HIS A 28 -1.03 -15.31 6.95
CA HIS A 28 -0.43 -16.61 6.64
C HIS A 28 0.71 -16.55 5.61
N SER A 29 1.02 -15.37 5.06
CA SER A 29 2.09 -15.17 4.09
C SER A 29 3.37 -14.72 4.81
N ILE A 30 4.19 -15.71 5.20
CA ILE A 30 5.61 -15.59 5.58
C ILE A 30 5.87 -15.06 7.01
N PRO A 31 6.21 -15.93 7.98
CA PRO A 31 6.87 -15.49 9.20
C PRO A 31 8.28 -14.98 8.84
N ILE A 32 8.51 -13.67 8.92
CA ILE A 32 9.87 -13.11 8.90
C ILE A 32 10.57 -13.57 10.18
N ARG A 33 11.36 -14.63 10.06
CA ARG A 33 12.24 -15.13 11.11
C ARG A 33 13.38 -14.13 11.29
N ASN A 34 13.21 -13.18 12.20
CA ASN A 34 14.31 -12.32 12.67
C ASN A 34 15.32 -13.18 13.45
N SER A 35 16.23 -13.85 12.75
CA SER A 35 17.38 -14.52 13.36
C SER A 35 18.54 -13.55 13.48
N SER A 36 18.51 -12.73 14.53
CA SER A 36 19.69 -12.05 15.08
C SER A 36 19.43 -11.62 16.53
N ALA A 37 19.17 -12.60 17.40
CA ALA A 37 19.20 -12.38 18.84
C ALA A 37 20.66 -12.44 19.34
N SER A 38 21.29 -11.28 19.45
CA SER A 38 22.41 -11.09 20.39
C SER A 38 21.82 -10.79 21.78
N PRO A 39 22.34 -11.39 22.87
CA PRO A 39 21.73 -11.25 24.18
C PRO A 39 22.31 -10.05 24.91
N SER A 40 21.53 -8.98 25.11
CA SER A 40 21.80 -8.07 26.22
C SER A 40 20.57 -7.32 26.72
N THR A 41 20.46 -7.33 28.05
CA THR A 41 19.67 -6.44 28.91
C THR A 41 18.15 -6.61 28.92
N ARG A 42 17.69 -7.38 29.93
CA ARG A 42 16.36 -7.30 30.54
C ARG A 42 16.07 -5.84 30.91
N SER A 43 15.28 -5.17 30.07
CA SER A 43 14.45 -4.05 30.50
C SER A 43 13.01 -4.50 30.34
N SER A 44 12.28 -4.51 31.45
CA SER A 44 10.83 -4.74 31.43
C SER A 44 10.19 -3.72 30.48
N PRO A 45 9.38 -4.12 29.50
CA PRO A 45 8.77 -3.18 28.58
C PRO A 45 7.79 -2.32 29.38
N ARG A 46 8.23 -1.11 29.72
CA ARG A 46 7.34 -0.03 30.15
C ARG A 46 6.36 0.16 29.00
N GLN A 47 5.16 -0.41 29.13
CA GLN A 47 4.09 -0.28 28.15
C GLN A 47 3.93 1.20 27.81
N LYS A 48 4.39 1.57 26.62
CA LYS A 48 4.25 2.91 26.08
C LYS A 48 2.73 3.14 26.02
N ARG A 49 2.20 4.07 26.82
CA ARG A 49 0.78 4.45 26.78
C ARG A 49 0.51 4.92 25.35
N VAL A 50 -0.06 4.05 24.52
CA VAL A 50 -0.52 4.42 23.18
C VAL A 50 -1.58 5.50 23.38
N LYS A 51 -1.35 6.68 22.81
CA LYS A 51 -2.28 7.80 22.89
C LYS A 51 -3.53 7.37 22.12
N LYS A 52 -4.60 7.04 22.83
CA LYS A 52 -5.89 6.67 22.22
C LYS A 52 -6.34 7.74 21.23
N SER A 53 -6.81 7.33 20.05
CA SER A 53 -7.35 8.24 19.04
C SER A 53 -8.55 9.01 19.60
N GLU A 54 -8.93 10.11 18.94
CA GLU A 54 -10.11 10.87 19.35
C GLU A 54 -11.38 10.01 19.28
N PHE A 55 -11.48 9.15 18.27
CA PHE A 55 -12.51 8.14 18.17
C PHE A 55 -12.49 7.15 19.33
N ASP A 56 -11.33 6.56 19.66
CA ASP A 56 -11.21 5.59 20.77
C ASP A 56 -11.67 6.18 22.11
N LYS A 57 -11.46 7.48 22.31
CA LYS A 57 -11.98 8.18 23.50
C LYS A 57 -13.50 8.35 23.39
N ALA A 58 -13.98 8.82 22.24
CA ALA A 58 -15.39 9.11 22.01
C ALA A 58 -16.28 7.87 22.09
N VAL A 59 -15.83 6.70 21.63
CA VAL A 59 -16.59 5.43 21.64
C VAL A 59 -16.59 4.73 23.00
N SER A 60 -15.65 5.07 23.89
CA SER A 60 -15.44 4.38 25.18
C SER A 60 -16.38 4.80 26.33
N PHE A 61 -17.58 5.31 26.01
CA PHE A 61 -18.55 5.72 27.03
C PHE A 61 -19.29 4.54 27.66
N GLN A 62 -19.69 4.70 28.92
CA GLN A 62 -20.48 3.70 29.67
C GLN A 62 -21.94 3.67 29.18
N THR A 63 -22.59 2.52 29.22
CA THR A 63 -23.98 2.33 28.75
C THR A 63 -25.02 2.61 29.83
N SER A 64 -24.59 2.97 31.05
CA SER A 64 -25.46 3.28 32.20
C SER A 64 -26.10 4.67 32.15
N PHE A 65 -25.83 5.47 31.11
CA PHE A 65 -26.44 6.79 30.96
C PHE A 65 -27.92 6.72 30.57
N ARG A 66 -28.61 7.84 30.74
CA ARG A 66 -30.00 7.97 30.27
C ARG A 66 -30.08 7.87 28.74
N PRO A 67 -31.18 7.34 28.19
CA PRO A 67 -31.40 7.17 26.74
C PRO A 67 -30.97 8.37 25.87
N PRO A 68 -31.36 9.63 26.17
CA PRO A 68 -30.99 10.77 25.33
C PRO A 68 -29.48 11.06 25.37
N THR A 69 -28.83 10.80 26.50
CA THR A 69 -27.39 10.97 26.67
C THR A 69 -26.61 9.92 25.89
N LEU A 70 -27.08 8.67 25.84
CA LEU A 70 -26.47 7.60 25.05
C LEU A 70 -26.47 7.97 23.56
N VAL A 71 -27.61 8.44 23.04
CA VAL A 71 -27.72 8.89 21.64
C VAL A 71 -26.76 10.05 21.37
N ASN A 72 -26.69 11.05 22.24
CA ASN A 72 -25.76 12.17 22.06
C ASN A 72 -24.28 11.73 22.09
N LYS A 73 -23.94 10.73 22.91
CA LYS A 73 -22.59 10.14 22.92
C LYS A 73 -22.29 9.37 21.63
N LEU A 74 -23.25 8.63 21.09
CA LEU A 74 -23.14 7.99 19.78
C LEU A 74 -22.92 9.01 18.66
N VAL A 75 -23.65 10.13 18.67
CA VAL A 75 -23.44 11.24 17.70
C VAL A 75 -22.01 11.80 17.81
N GLY A 76 -21.50 11.96 19.02
CA GLY A 76 -20.12 12.38 19.25
C GLY A 76 -19.10 11.38 18.71
N ALA A 77 -19.30 10.09 18.97
CA ALA A 77 -18.44 9.02 18.45
C ALA A 77 -18.51 8.91 16.92
N TYR A 78 -19.69 9.08 16.32
CA TYR A 78 -19.87 9.13 14.88
C TYR A 78 -19.14 10.33 14.26
N THR A 79 -19.22 11.51 14.88
CA THR A 79 -18.50 12.69 14.40
C THR A 79 -16.99 12.48 14.43
N ALA A 80 -16.46 11.86 15.51
CA ALA A 80 -15.05 11.53 15.59
C ALA A 80 -14.62 10.52 14.52
N LEU A 81 -15.42 9.47 14.30
CA LEU A 81 -15.19 8.48 13.24
C LEU A 81 -15.20 9.14 11.85
N LYS A 82 -16.15 10.04 11.60
CA LYS A 82 -16.26 10.77 10.33
C LYS A 82 -15.04 11.64 10.07
N ASN A 83 -14.51 12.30 11.10
CA ASN A 83 -13.32 13.13 10.94
C ASN A 83 -12.08 12.28 10.65
N GLU A 84 -11.89 11.18 11.40
CA GLU A 84 -10.78 10.25 11.17
C GLU A 84 -10.85 9.62 9.77
N ALA A 85 -12.05 9.20 9.33
CA ALA A 85 -12.26 8.70 7.98
C ALA A 85 -11.93 9.74 6.90
N LYS A 86 -12.25 11.03 7.14
CA LYS A 86 -11.96 12.12 6.21
C LYS A 86 -10.47 12.45 6.11
N GLU A 87 -9.72 12.29 7.20
CA GLU A 87 -8.27 12.46 7.20
C GLU A 87 -7.61 11.37 6.33
N PHE A 88 -8.09 10.13 6.42
CA PHE A 88 -7.54 9.00 5.64
C PHE A 88 -7.89 9.00 4.15
N ILE A 89 -8.88 9.78 3.71
CA ILE A 89 -9.24 9.90 2.28
C ILE A 89 -8.74 11.23 1.68
N GLN A 90 -7.94 12.01 2.41
CA GLN A 90 -7.53 13.34 1.97
C GLN A 90 -6.65 13.30 0.71
N ASP A 91 -5.88 12.24 0.53
CA ASP A 91 -4.99 12.00 -0.61
C ASP A 91 -5.61 11.06 -1.66
N ASP A 92 -6.93 10.83 -1.58
CA ASP A 92 -7.70 9.93 -2.43
C ASP A 92 -7.18 8.48 -2.46
N TYR A 93 -6.27 8.10 -1.55
CA TYR A 93 -5.69 6.77 -1.49
C TYR A 93 -5.60 6.28 -0.05
N LEU A 94 -6.48 5.34 0.29
CA LEU A 94 -6.40 4.67 1.58
C LEU A 94 -5.23 3.68 1.53
N ASP A 95 -4.29 3.66 2.48
CA ASP A 95 -3.25 2.63 2.57
C ASP A 95 -3.68 1.41 3.42
N ASN A 96 -2.90 0.32 3.45
CA ASN A 96 -3.28 -0.89 4.20
C ASN A 96 -3.45 -0.64 5.70
N SER A 97 -2.62 0.23 6.28
CA SER A 97 -2.64 0.54 7.70
C SER A 97 -3.84 1.43 8.06
N GLU A 98 -4.13 2.42 7.23
CA GLU A 98 -5.29 3.30 7.37
C GLU A 98 -6.59 2.53 7.17
N THR A 99 -6.60 1.62 6.19
CA THR A 99 -7.70 0.67 5.96
C THR A 99 -7.97 -0.15 7.22
N GLU A 100 -6.92 -0.77 7.79
CA GLU A 100 -7.05 -1.56 9.01
C GLU A 100 -7.58 -0.73 10.19
N ILE A 101 -7.03 0.47 10.40
CA ILE A 101 -7.44 1.37 11.48
C ILE A 101 -8.92 1.76 11.31
N LEU A 102 -9.31 2.19 10.11
CA LEU A 102 -10.67 2.63 9.82
C LEU A 102 -11.68 1.50 10.07
N LEU A 103 -11.41 0.31 9.55
CA LEU A 103 -12.30 -0.85 9.73
C LEU A 103 -12.42 -1.26 11.18
N ASN A 104 -11.31 -1.28 11.91
CA ASN A 104 -11.32 -1.56 13.33
C ASN A 104 -12.13 -0.50 14.10
N SER A 105 -12.00 0.77 13.75
CA SER A 105 -12.78 1.87 14.34
C SER A 105 -14.27 1.71 14.05
N MET A 106 -14.64 1.40 12.82
CA MET A 106 -16.02 1.17 12.43
C MET A 106 -16.64 -0.08 13.10
N MET A 107 -15.85 -1.15 13.30
CA MET A 107 -16.30 -2.36 14.01
C MET A 107 -16.55 -2.05 15.50
N LYS A 108 -15.64 -1.29 16.14
CA LYS A 108 -15.84 -0.80 17.50
C LYS A 108 -17.09 0.08 17.60
N PHE A 109 -17.32 0.95 16.61
CA PHE A 109 -18.51 1.79 16.56
C PHE A 109 -19.79 0.94 16.46
N LYS A 110 -19.81 -0.06 15.56
CA LYS A 110 -20.92 -1.00 15.42
C LYS A 110 -21.26 -1.69 16.74
N HIS A 111 -20.27 -2.28 17.41
CA HIS A 111 -20.50 -2.93 18.70
C HIS A 111 -21.02 -1.96 19.75
N LYS A 112 -20.54 -0.71 19.75
CA LYS A 112 -21.07 0.31 20.66
C LYS A 112 -22.52 0.69 20.34
N VAL A 113 -22.90 0.70 19.07
CA VAL A 113 -24.30 0.91 18.66
C VAL A 113 -25.18 -0.26 19.11
N GLU A 114 -24.72 -1.50 18.94
CA GLU A 114 -25.41 -2.71 19.45
C GLU A 114 -25.69 -2.59 20.94
N ASP A 115 -24.67 -2.28 21.75
CA ASP A 115 -24.80 -2.10 23.19
C ASP A 115 -25.87 -1.05 23.55
N VAL A 116 -25.92 0.07 22.81
CA VAL A 116 -26.87 1.16 23.08
C VAL A 116 -28.28 0.76 22.65
N VAL A 117 -28.43 0.11 21.50
CA VAL A 117 -29.73 -0.39 21.03
C VAL A 117 -30.31 -1.38 22.05
N ASP A 118 -29.51 -2.32 22.56
CA ASP A 118 -29.95 -3.28 23.57
C ASP A 118 -30.48 -2.60 24.85
N VAL A 119 -29.87 -1.47 25.26
CA VAL A 119 -30.35 -0.68 26.42
C VAL A 119 -31.64 0.07 26.10
N LEU A 120 -31.76 0.65 24.90
CA LEU A 120 -32.94 1.40 24.48
C LEU A 120 -34.17 0.49 24.30
N GLU A 121 -33.95 -0.73 23.83
CA GLU A 121 -34.98 -1.77 23.64
C GLU A 121 -35.56 -2.30 24.97
N LEU A 122 -34.99 -1.98 26.14
CA LEU A 122 -35.57 -2.36 27.42
C LEU A 122 -36.91 -1.66 27.73
N ASP A 123 -37.12 -0.46 27.17
CA ASP A 123 -38.30 0.39 27.36
C ASP A 123 -38.68 1.04 26.01
N GLU A 124 -38.96 0.22 24.99
CA GLU A 124 -39.14 0.64 23.59
C GLU A 124 -40.15 1.78 23.40
N ASP A 125 -41.33 1.67 24.03
CA ASP A 125 -42.41 2.65 23.89
C ASP A 125 -41.99 4.05 24.37
N LYS A 126 -41.13 4.11 25.41
CA LYS A 126 -40.62 5.38 25.95
C LYS A 126 -39.46 5.93 25.13
N ASN A 127 -38.67 5.04 24.52
CA ASN A 127 -37.41 5.39 23.83
C ASN A 127 -37.53 5.44 22.30
N LYS A 128 -38.75 5.43 21.75
CA LYS A 128 -38.98 5.40 20.30
C LYS A 128 -38.26 6.52 19.54
N ASN A 129 -38.27 7.74 20.08
CA ASN A 129 -37.59 8.89 19.47
C ASN A 129 -36.07 8.73 19.45
N GLU A 130 -35.51 8.09 20.48
CA GLU A 130 -34.09 7.78 20.60
C GLU A 130 -33.69 6.67 19.62
N LEU A 131 -34.51 5.63 19.48
CA LEU A 131 -34.30 4.55 18.51
C LEU A 131 -34.31 5.07 17.07
N ASP A 132 -35.24 5.95 16.70
CA ASP A 132 -35.28 6.59 15.37
C ASP A 132 -34.01 7.42 15.09
N LYS A 133 -33.42 8.04 16.11
CA LYS A 133 -32.15 8.78 15.97
C LYS A 133 -30.97 7.82 15.77
N VAL A 134 -30.95 6.69 16.49
CA VAL A 134 -29.90 5.67 16.32
C VAL A 134 -29.97 5.06 14.93
N GLU A 135 -31.17 4.81 14.39
CA GLU A 135 -31.35 4.34 13.02
C GLU A 135 -30.74 5.31 12.00
N LYS A 136 -30.99 6.62 12.15
CA LYS A 136 -30.36 7.65 11.29
C LYS A 136 -28.83 7.65 11.41
N ILE A 137 -28.28 7.40 12.59
CA ILE A 137 -26.83 7.30 12.79
C ILE A 137 -26.28 6.09 12.03
N ILE A 138 -26.95 4.94 12.09
CA ILE A 138 -26.55 3.73 11.36
C ILE A 138 -26.56 3.97 9.85
N VAL A 139 -27.62 4.61 9.33
CA VAL A 139 -27.70 4.99 7.91
C VAL A 139 -26.53 5.89 7.52
N ASN A 140 -26.23 6.92 8.32
CA ASN A 140 -25.14 7.83 8.06
C ASN A 140 -23.76 7.15 8.07
N VAL A 141 -23.55 6.18 8.96
CA VAL A 141 -22.30 5.39 9.01
C VAL A 141 -22.16 4.49 7.79
N ASN A 142 -23.25 3.88 7.32
CA ASN A 142 -23.23 3.11 6.08
C ASN A 142 -22.92 3.98 4.86
N THR A 143 -23.50 5.18 4.79
CA THR A 143 -23.18 6.14 3.74
C THR A 143 -21.70 6.53 3.77
N LEU A 144 -21.17 6.85 4.96
CA LEU A 144 -19.74 7.15 5.14
C LEU A 144 -18.86 5.98 4.72
N PHE A 145 -19.23 4.75 5.08
CA PHE A 145 -18.49 3.55 4.66
C PHE A 145 -18.44 3.44 3.14
N ARG A 146 -19.59 3.58 2.48
CA ARG A 146 -19.69 3.50 1.02
C ARG A 146 -18.86 4.60 0.34
N GLU A 147 -18.94 5.84 0.84
CA GLU A 147 -18.14 6.97 0.34
C GLU A 147 -16.64 6.65 0.41
N VAL A 148 -16.13 6.29 1.59
CA VAL A 148 -14.70 6.00 1.78
C VAL A 148 -14.23 4.83 0.93
N MET A 149 -15.01 3.74 0.87
CA MET A 149 -14.65 2.57 0.06
C MET A 149 -14.67 2.89 -1.44
N THR A 150 -15.57 3.77 -1.89
CA THR A 150 -15.63 4.20 -3.30
C THR A 150 -14.39 5.02 -3.66
N THR A 151 -14.03 6.01 -2.84
CA THR A 151 -12.78 6.78 -3.03
C THR A 151 -11.55 5.88 -3.01
N ALA A 152 -11.48 4.92 -2.09
CA ALA A 152 -10.37 3.97 -2.04
C ALA A 152 -10.29 3.05 -3.27
N ILE A 153 -11.42 2.69 -3.88
CA ILE A 153 -11.47 1.94 -5.14
C ILE A 153 -10.88 2.78 -6.28
N GLU A 154 -11.35 4.02 -6.41
CA GLU A 154 -10.89 4.96 -7.45
C GLU A 154 -9.39 5.21 -7.32
N GLY A 155 -8.88 5.52 -6.13
CA GLY A 155 -7.45 5.70 -5.87
C GLY A 155 -6.61 4.45 -6.19
N ALA A 156 -7.08 3.26 -5.83
CA ALA A 156 -6.39 2.01 -6.17
C ALA A 156 -6.38 1.76 -7.70
N GLU A 157 -7.46 2.07 -8.40
CA GLU A 157 -7.51 1.97 -9.87
C GLU A 157 -6.52 2.93 -10.54
N GLU A 158 -6.50 4.19 -10.12
CA GLU A 158 -5.57 5.22 -10.59
C GLU A 158 -4.11 4.81 -10.34
N MET A 159 -3.79 4.31 -9.14
CA MET A 159 -2.46 3.80 -8.84
C MET A 159 -2.09 2.58 -9.69
N SER A 160 -3.04 1.71 -10.02
CA SER A 160 -2.78 0.60 -10.94
C SER A 160 -2.43 1.08 -12.35
N VAL A 161 -3.09 2.13 -12.82
CA VAL A 161 -2.81 2.76 -14.12
C VAL A 161 -1.44 3.43 -14.11
N TYR A 162 -1.12 4.14 -13.03
CA TYR A 162 0.19 4.76 -12.82
C TYR A 162 1.33 3.72 -12.87
N TYR A 163 1.20 2.59 -12.19
CA TYR A 163 2.23 1.55 -12.24
C TYR A 163 2.30 0.87 -13.60
N HIS A 164 1.16 0.71 -14.28
CA HIS A 164 1.14 0.18 -15.64
C HIS A 164 1.87 1.09 -16.63
N SER A 165 1.65 2.41 -16.56
CA SER A 165 2.36 3.37 -17.41
C SER A 165 3.87 3.36 -17.12
N LYS A 166 4.29 3.30 -15.85
CA LYS A 166 5.71 3.17 -15.48
C LYS A 166 6.37 1.90 -16.02
N ALA A 167 5.67 0.78 -16.04
CA ALA A 167 6.16 -0.46 -16.64
C ALA A 167 6.34 -0.36 -18.16
N ILE A 168 5.51 0.44 -18.84
CA ILE A 168 5.60 0.68 -20.29
C ILE A 168 6.69 1.72 -20.61
N GLU A 169 6.81 2.76 -19.79
CA GLU A 169 7.84 3.81 -19.90
C GLU A 169 9.25 3.32 -19.56
N THR A 170 9.39 2.14 -18.96
CA THR A 170 10.70 1.55 -18.65
C THR A 170 11.48 1.36 -19.96
N PRO A 171 12.63 2.04 -20.13
CA PRO A 171 13.34 2.04 -21.40
C PRO A 171 13.86 0.65 -21.74
N GLU A 172 13.94 0.34 -23.03
CA GLU A 172 14.61 -0.86 -23.49
C GLU A 172 16.14 -0.66 -23.41
N PRO A 173 16.90 -1.71 -23.05
CA PRO A 173 18.36 -1.62 -23.09
C PRO A 173 18.83 -1.31 -24.52
N PRO A 174 19.99 -0.65 -24.69
CA PRO A 174 20.55 -0.42 -26.01
C PRO A 174 20.78 -1.75 -26.73
N ASP A 175 20.69 -1.74 -28.06
CA ASP A 175 20.96 -2.93 -28.88
C ASP A 175 22.30 -3.58 -28.49
N PHE A 176 22.26 -4.88 -28.18
CA PHE A 176 23.41 -5.62 -27.68
C PHE A 176 24.59 -5.52 -28.65
N GLY A 177 24.35 -5.66 -29.96
CA GLY A 177 25.39 -5.60 -30.98
C GLY A 177 26.07 -4.24 -31.02
N LYS A 178 25.28 -3.16 -31.00
CA LYS A 178 25.77 -1.78 -30.96
C LYS A 178 26.53 -1.48 -29.67
N HIS A 179 26.01 -1.90 -28.52
CA HIS A 179 26.65 -1.70 -27.22
C HIS A 179 27.97 -2.46 -27.11
N MET A 180 28.01 -3.71 -27.58
CA MET A 180 29.24 -4.52 -27.62
C MET A 180 30.30 -3.88 -28.52
N MET A 181 29.92 -3.45 -29.73
CA MET A 181 30.84 -2.79 -30.66
C MET A 181 31.44 -1.52 -30.03
N LEU A 182 30.62 -0.66 -29.45
CA LEU A 182 31.09 0.58 -28.83
C LEU A 182 31.96 0.29 -27.59
N SER A 183 31.58 -0.69 -26.77
CA SER A 183 32.38 -1.10 -25.62
C SER A 183 33.76 -1.62 -26.03
N THR A 184 33.87 -2.41 -27.11
CA THR A 184 35.17 -2.92 -27.59
C THR A 184 36.15 -1.81 -28.00
N VAL A 185 35.65 -0.64 -28.38
CA VAL A 185 36.47 0.54 -28.74
C VAL A 185 36.54 1.58 -27.61
N TRP A 186 36.23 1.18 -26.38
CA TRP A 186 36.28 2.02 -25.18
C TRP A 186 35.27 3.17 -25.16
N LEU A 187 34.10 2.95 -25.76
CA LEU A 187 32.96 3.86 -25.82
C LEU A 187 31.71 3.31 -25.09
N GLU A 188 31.92 2.63 -23.96
CA GLU A 188 30.84 2.08 -23.13
C GLU A 188 29.87 3.19 -22.68
N ASP A 189 30.37 4.28 -22.08
CA ASP A 189 29.55 5.40 -21.60
C ASP A 189 28.72 6.06 -22.72
N TYR A 190 29.28 6.12 -23.93
CA TYR A 190 28.57 6.65 -25.10
C TYR A 190 27.39 5.77 -25.50
N SER A 191 27.56 4.45 -25.39
CA SER A 191 26.49 3.51 -25.73
C SER A 191 25.34 3.50 -24.73
N LEU A 192 25.61 3.88 -23.47
CA LEU A 192 24.63 3.90 -22.38
C LEU A 192 23.95 5.27 -22.26
N ASN A 193 24.73 6.35 -22.26
CA ASN A 193 24.28 7.69 -21.89
C ASN A 193 24.43 8.71 -23.04
N GLY A 194 24.99 8.33 -24.18
CA GLY A 194 25.27 9.24 -25.29
C GLY A 194 26.45 10.19 -25.06
N GLU A 195 27.17 10.05 -23.95
CA GLU A 195 28.32 10.88 -23.60
C GLU A 195 29.60 10.39 -24.30
N PHE A 196 30.16 11.21 -25.19
CA PHE A 196 31.34 10.83 -25.95
C PHE A 196 32.62 11.31 -25.28
N ASN A 197 33.43 10.36 -24.80
CA ASN A 197 34.74 10.65 -24.22
C ASN A 197 35.85 10.59 -25.28
N TRP A 198 36.19 11.76 -25.84
CA TRP A 198 37.25 11.92 -26.85
C TRP A 198 38.62 11.42 -26.36
N PHE A 199 38.93 11.61 -25.08
CA PHE A 199 40.21 11.19 -24.51
C PHE A 199 40.34 9.68 -24.51
N ASN A 200 39.32 8.96 -24.04
CA ASN A 200 39.32 7.50 -24.03
C ASN A 200 39.39 6.93 -25.45
N PHE A 201 38.63 7.50 -26.39
CA PHE A 201 38.60 7.01 -27.76
C PHE A 201 39.96 7.15 -28.46
N PHE A 202 40.54 8.36 -28.52
CA PHE A 202 41.78 8.58 -29.29
C PHE A 202 43.02 8.01 -28.59
N LEU A 203 43.11 8.15 -27.27
CA LEU A 203 44.31 7.75 -26.54
C LEU A 203 44.43 6.23 -26.44
N LEU A 204 43.35 5.53 -26.05
CA LEU A 204 43.39 4.07 -25.89
C LEU A 204 43.49 3.36 -27.24
N ASN A 205 42.70 3.76 -28.24
CA ASN A 205 42.81 3.15 -29.58
C ASN A 205 44.15 3.49 -30.25
N GLY A 206 44.68 4.71 -30.08
CA GLY A 206 45.99 5.10 -30.60
C GLY A 206 47.14 4.31 -29.98
N ILE A 207 47.13 4.11 -28.66
CA ILE A 207 48.13 3.28 -27.96
C ILE A 207 48.06 1.82 -28.45
N ILE A 208 46.85 1.26 -28.63
CA ILE A 208 46.70 -0.12 -29.08
C ILE A 208 47.21 -0.30 -30.51
N ILE A 209 46.95 0.64 -31.42
CA ILE A 209 47.48 0.60 -32.80
C ILE A 209 49.01 0.66 -32.81
N CYS A 210 49.61 1.54 -32.01
CA CYS A 210 51.07 1.64 -31.88
C CYS A 210 51.69 0.35 -31.32
N LEU A 211 51.04 -0.30 -30.35
CA LEU A 211 51.51 -1.55 -29.76
C LEU A 211 51.31 -2.75 -30.70
N ALA A 212 50.22 -2.77 -31.48
CA ALA A 212 49.89 -3.84 -32.43
C ALA A 212 50.92 -4.02 -33.55
N ILE A 213 51.58 -2.92 -33.95
CA ILE A 213 52.65 -2.93 -34.95
C ILE A 213 53.92 -3.63 -34.41
N TYR A 214 54.16 -3.61 -33.10
CA TYR A 214 55.41 -4.07 -32.50
C TYR A 214 55.32 -5.42 -31.76
N VAL A 215 54.15 -5.80 -31.22
CA VAL A 215 54.08 -6.84 -30.17
C VAL A 215 52.88 -7.80 -30.33
N SER A 216 52.96 -8.76 -31.27
CA SER A 216 52.43 -10.13 -31.09
C SER A 216 50.90 -10.35 -30.88
N PRO A 217 50.33 -11.55 -31.16
CA PRO A 217 48.92 -11.90 -30.92
C PRO A 217 48.36 -11.69 -29.50
N TYR A 218 49.20 -11.44 -28.48
CA TYR A 218 48.75 -11.19 -27.10
C TYR A 218 47.94 -9.89 -26.93
N LEU A 219 47.99 -8.96 -27.90
CA LEU A 219 47.20 -7.72 -27.86
C LEU A 219 45.70 -7.92 -28.14
N LEU A 220 45.28 -9.08 -28.66
CA LEU A 220 43.86 -9.47 -28.67
C LEU A 220 43.25 -9.46 -27.26
N ALA A 221 44.04 -9.75 -26.22
CA ALA A 221 43.58 -9.68 -24.84
C ALA A 221 43.18 -8.26 -24.40
N LEU A 222 43.76 -7.21 -24.99
CA LEU A 222 43.38 -5.82 -24.70
C LEU A 222 41.99 -5.45 -25.22
N TYR A 223 41.49 -6.16 -26.24
CA TYR A 223 40.10 -6.01 -26.72
C TYR A 223 39.12 -6.93 -26.00
N LEU A 224 39.58 -8.08 -25.48
CA LEU A 224 38.74 -9.00 -24.70
C LEU A 224 38.30 -8.41 -23.35
N ILE A 225 39.15 -7.62 -22.69
CA ILE A 225 38.82 -6.96 -21.41
C ILE A 225 37.64 -5.97 -21.55
N PRO A 226 37.68 -4.97 -22.45
CA PRO A 226 36.57 -4.05 -22.65
C PRO A 226 35.34 -4.73 -23.27
N ALA A 227 35.52 -5.76 -24.10
CA ALA A 227 34.41 -6.59 -24.58
C ALA A 227 33.68 -7.31 -23.44
N TYR A 228 34.42 -7.91 -22.50
CA TYR A 228 33.85 -8.58 -21.34
C TYR A 228 33.16 -7.58 -20.39
N LYS A 229 33.75 -6.40 -20.19
CA LYS A 229 33.12 -5.32 -19.42
C LYS A 229 31.80 -4.87 -20.05
N GLY A 230 31.78 -4.60 -21.36
CA GLY A 230 30.56 -4.25 -22.08
C GLY A 230 29.49 -5.35 -22.02
N PHE A 231 29.89 -6.63 -22.18
CA PHE A 231 28.98 -7.75 -22.00
C PHE A 231 28.34 -7.77 -20.60
N LYS A 232 29.16 -7.61 -19.57
CA LYS A 232 28.69 -7.61 -18.18
C LYS A 232 27.78 -6.41 -17.90
N SER A 233 28.18 -5.22 -18.35
CA SER A 233 27.44 -3.96 -18.18
C SER A 233 26.07 -4.01 -18.85
N HIS A 234 26.00 -4.49 -20.09
CA HIS A 234 24.73 -4.70 -20.80
C HIS A 234 23.82 -5.67 -20.07
N ARG A 235 24.36 -6.81 -19.65
CA ARG A 235 23.60 -7.84 -18.92
C ARG A 235 23.09 -7.31 -17.58
N ASP A 236 23.91 -6.57 -16.84
CA ASP A 236 23.55 -6.03 -15.54
C ASP A 236 22.46 -4.94 -15.71
N LEU A 237 22.58 -4.05 -16.72
CA LEU A 237 21.54 -3.06 -17.06
C LEU A 237 20.23 -3.72 -17.51
N GLN A 238 20.31 -4.75 -18.36
CA GLN A 238 19.13 -5.49 -18.79
C GLN A 238 18.41 -6.12 -17.60
N SER A 239 19.17 -6.73 -16.67
CA SER A 239 18.62 -7.28 -15.43
C SER A 239 17.92 -6.20 -14.59
N GLU A 240 18.53 -5.02 -14.43
CA GLU A 240 17.95 -3.91 -13.67
C GLU A 240 16.65 -3.38 -14.30
N LEU A 241 16.62 -3.22 -15.63
CA LEU A 241 15.42 -2.77 -16.35
C LEU A 241 14.29 -3.82 -16.29
N ASP A 242 14.63 -5.10 -16.44
CA ASP A 242 13.67 -6.20 -16.31
C ASP A 242 13.12 -6.30 -14.87
N GLU A 243 13.98 -6.13 -13.85
CA GLU A 243 13.57 -6.08 -12.45
C GLU A 243 12.64 -4.90 -12.16
N ASN A 244 12.96 -3.70 -12.68
CA ASN A 244 12.12 -2.52 -12.53
C ASN A 244 10.76 -2.70 -13.21
N LYS A 245 10.74 -3.23 -14.44
CA LYS A 245 9.50 -3.52 -15.17
C LYS A 245 8.65 -4.56 -14.44
N MET A 246 9.27 -5.62 -13.92
CA MET A 246 8.62 -6.65 -13.14
C MET A 246 8.06 -6.08 -11.82
N TYR A 247 8.81 -5.22 -11.15
CA TYR A 247 8.38 -4.52 -9.94
C TYR A 247 7.12 -3.69 -10.21
N TYR A 248 7.12 -2.84 -11.24
CA TYR A 248 5.96 -2.01 -11.58
C TYR A 248 4.75 -2.86 -12.00
N MET A 249 4.96 -3.93 -12.77
CA MET A 249 3.86 -4.85 -13.08
C MET A 249 3.30 -5.55 -11.84
N LYS A 250 4.16 -5.95 -10.90
CA LYS A 250 3.73 -6.54 -9.64
C LYS A 250 2.90 -5.55 -8.83
N MET A 251 3.34 -4.29 -8.72
CA MET A 251 2.59 -3.23 -8.05
C MET A 251 1.24 -2.95 -8.73
N CYS A 252 1.20 -2.92 -10.07
CA CYS A 252 -0.05 -2.80 -10.82
C CYS A 252 -1.04 -3.94 -10.46
N THR A 253 -0.56 -5.19 -10.44
CA THR A 253 -1.42 -6.33 -10.06
C THR A 253 -1.88 -6.27 -8.61
N PHE A 254 -1.03 -5.77 -7.71
CA PHE A 254 -1.37 -5.58 -6.31
C PHE A 254 -2.49 -4.56 -6.14
N GLU A 255 -2.38 -3.38 -6.77
CA GLU A 255 -3.41 -2.33 -6.70
C GLU A 255 -4.74 -2.75 -7.37
N LYS A 256 -4.69 -3.49 -8.49
CA LYS A 256 -5.91 -4.07 -9.08
C LYS A 256 -6.62 -5.01 -8.12
N ARG A 257 -5.87 -5.92 -7.50
CA ARG A 257 -6.42 -6.85 -6.52
C ARG A 257 -6.98 -6.12 -5.30
N ARG A 258 -6.37 -5.02 -4.91
CA ARG A 258 -6.83 -4.16 -3.82
C ARG A 258 -8.16 -3.49 -4.15
N SER A 259 -8.28 -2.89 -5.34
CA SER A 259 -9.54 -2.35 -5.86
C SER A 259 -10.64 -3.41 -5.91
N GLU A 260 -10.36 -4.59 -6.47
CA GLU A 260 -11.29 -5.73 -6.48
C GLU A 260 -11.72 -6.14 -5.07
N THR A 261 -10.76 -6.19 -4.14
CA THR A 261 -11.06 -6.48 -2.73
C THR A 261 -12.00 -5.43 -2.17
N PHE A 262 -11.79 -4.14 -2.41
CA PHE A 262 -12.71 -3.10 -1.94
C PHE A 262 -14.09 -3.17 -2.59
N LYS A 263 -14.18 -3.52 -3.88
CA LYS A 263 -15.45 -3.74 -4.58
C LYS A 263 -16.25 -4.89 -3.97
N ASP A 264 -15.60 -6.00 -3.65
CA ASP A 264 -16.22 -7.16 -2.98
C ASP A 264 -16.80 -6.81 -1.59
N LEU A 265 -16.35 -5.70 -1.01
CA LEU A 265 -16.72 -5.24 0.33
C LEU A 265 -17.83 -4.19 0.31
N LEU A 266 -18.10 -3.58 -0.84
CA LEU A 266 -19.30 -2.78 -1.03
C LEU A 266 -20.48 -3.74 -1.22
N PRO A 267 -21.48 -3.73 -0.33
CA PRO A 267 -22.74 -4.42 -0.61
C PRO A 267 -23.40 -3.79 -1.84
N GLU A 268 -24.07 -4.60 -2.67
CA GLU A 268 -24.99 -4.11 -3.71
C GLU A 268 -26.02 -3.12 -3.14
#